data_AF-A0A6M3L3I5-F1
#
_entry.id   AF-A0A6M3L3I5-F1
#
_cell.length_a   1.000
_cell.length_b   1.000
_cell.length_c   1.000
_cell.angle_alpha   90.00
_cell.angle_beta   90.00
_cell.angle_gamma   90.00
#
_symmetry.space_group_name_H-M   'P 1'
#
loop_
_entity.id
_entity.type
_entity.pdbx_description
1 polymer ?
#
loop_
_entity_poly.entity_id
_entity_poly.type
_entity_poly.pdbx_seq_one_letter_code
_entity_poly.pdbx_strand_id
1 'polypeptide(L)'
;MEIEYLTQKEFNDLLEYSTSIPTGTTIGKKWKRKIIHFTLGNQKMCAPGFLPQNIKEDYEEWLTGEYIEVKNPQKVGIRWKKIEIVGSIEVDKPIRKFEERNLNGK
;
A
#
# COMPACT_ATOMS: atom_id res chain seq x y z
N MET A 1 -6.31 0.83 11.37
CA MET A 1 -6.43 0.49 9.94
C MET A 1 -5.49 -0.67 9.67
N GLU A 2 -5.90 -1.69 8.93
CA GLU A 2 -5.00 -2.80 8.54
C GLU A 2 -3.91 -2.30 7.58
N ILE A 3 -2.75 -2.97 7.59
CA ILE A 3 -1.63 -2.71 6.67
C ILE A 3 -1.50 -3.89 5.70
N GLU A 4 -1.28 -3.59 4.43
CA GLU A 4 -0.94 -4.53 3.37
C GLU A 4 0.47 -4.19 2.86
N TYR A 5 1.38 -5.14 3.01
CA TYR A 5 2.76 -5.00 2.54
C TYR A 5 2.85 -5.48 1.10
N LEU A 6 3.30 -4.62 0.19
CA LEU A 6 3.41 -4.94 -1.23
C LEU A 6 4.85 -4.72 -1.71
N THR A 7 5.29 -5.53 -2.66
CA THR A 7 6.48 -5.20 -3.47
C THR A 7 6.16 -4.02 -4.39
N GLN A 8 7.20 -3.36 -4.90
CA GLN A 8 7.03 -2.29 -5.90
C GLN A 8 6.27 -2.76 -7.14
N LYS A 9 6.47 -4.03 -7.56
CA LYS A 9 5.77 -4.62 -8.71
C LYS A 9 4.28 -4.78 -8.41
N GLU A 10 3.93 -5.38 -7.28
CA GLU A 10 2.53 -5.57 -6.89
C GLU A 10 1.80 -4.24 -6.73
N PHE A 11 2.47 -3.24 -6.16
CA PHE A 11 1.94 -1.88 -6.10
C PHE A 11 1.67 -1.30 -7.50
N ASN A 12 2.59 -1.48 -8.44
CA ASN A 12 2.44 -0.97 -9.81
C ASN A 12 1.37 -1.71 -10.61
N ASP A 13 1.15 -3.00 -10.33
CA ASP A 13 0.13 -3.83 -10.99
C ASP A 13 -1.31 -3.48 -10.54
N LEU A 14 -1.48 -2.80 -9.40
CA LEU A 14 -2.79 -2.31 -8.96
C LEU A 14 -3.28 -1.15 -9.82
N LEU A 15 -4.55 -1.20 -10.25
CA LEU A 15 -5.22 -0.09 -10.90
C LEU A 15 -5.28 1.12 -9.97
N GLU A 16 -4.93 2.31 -10.48
CA GLU A 16 -4.95 3.54 -9.72
C GLU A 16 -6.23 4.33 -9.96
N TYR A 17 -6.90 4.73 -8.88
CA TYR A 17 -8.05 5.64 -8.94
C TYR A 17 -7.84 6.78 -7.95
N SER A 18 -7.83 8.02 -8.44
CA SER A 18 -7.60 9.22 -7.63
C SER A 18 -8.88 9.68 -6.93
N THR A 19 -9.95 9.94 -7.68
CA THR A 19 -11.20 10.54 -7.15
C THR A 19 -12.46 9.69 -7.36
N SER A 20 -12.34 8.53 -8.00
CA SER A 20 -13.44 7.62 -8.32
C SER A 20 -13.25 6.24 -7.70
N ILE A 21 -14.34 5.47 -7.63
CA ILE A 21 -14.31 4.05 -7.29
C ILE A 21 -14.27 3.26 -8.62
N PRO A 22 -13.50 2.17 -8.73
CA PRO A 22 -13.46 1.36 -9.94
C PRO A 22 -14.85 0.93 -10.42
N THR A 23 -15.10 1.05 -11.71
CA THR A 23 -16.27 0.47 -12.35
C THR A 23 -16.17 -1.06 -12.38
N GLY A 24 -17.32 -1.75 -12.40
CA GLY A 24 -17.40 -3.20 -12.30
C GLY A 24 -17.13 -3.68 -10.87
N THR A 25 -18.19 -3.96 -10.13
CA THR A 25 -18.16 -4.42 -8.73
C THR A 25 -18.00 -5.93 -8.65
N THR A 26 -16.80 -6.43 -8.90
CA THR A 26 -16.45 -7.84 -8.70
C THR A 26 -15.83 -8.01 -7.33
N ILE A 27 -16.38 -8.90 -6.49
CA ILE A 27 -15.81 -9.22 -5.18
C ILE A 27 -14.36 -9.68 -5.32
N GLY A 28 -13.47 -9.21 -4.44
CA GLY A 28 -12.03 -9.48 -4.47
C GLY A 28 -11.24 -8.61 -5.44
N LYS A 29 -11.89 -7.80 -6.30
CA LYS A 29 -11.19 -6.82 -7.14
C LYS A 29 -10.51 -5.79 -6.25
N LYS A 30 -9.20 -5.61 -6.46
CA LYS A 30 -8.34 -4.67 -5.74
C LYS A 30 -7.93 -3.48 -6.62
N TRP A 31 -7.68 -2.35 -5.98
CA TRP A 31 -7.15 -1.14 -6.60
C TRP A 31 -6.39 -0.31 -5.56
N LYS A 32 -5.56 0.62 -6.02
CA LYS A 32 -4.86 1.58 -5.16
C LYS A 32 -5.41 2.98 -5.30
N ARG A 33 -5.32 3.75 -4.22
CA ARG A 33 -5.72 5.16 -4.15
C ARG A 33 -4.73 5.96 -3.33
N LYS A 34 -4.36 7.13 -3.85
CA LYS A 34 -3.59 8.14 -3.12
C LYS A 34 -4.51 9.01 -2.27
N ILE A 35 -4.17 9.15 -0.99
CA ILE A 35 -4.76 10.12 -0.06
C ILE A 35 -3.66 11.12 0.30
N ILE A 36 -3.93 12.40 0.07
CA ILE A 36 -3.03 13.48 0.46
C ILE A 36 -3.50 14.04 1.78
N HIS A 37 -2.59 14.10 2.75
CA HIS A 37 -2.80 14.75 4.04
C HIS A 37 -2.19 16.15 4.01
N PHE A 38 -2.92 17.13 4.50
CA PHE A 38 -2.51 18.52 4.48
C PHE A 38 -3.10 19.29 5.65
N THR A 39 -2.52 20.46 5.94
CA THR A 39 -3.00 21.35 6.99
C THR A 39 -3.62 22.61 6.39
N LEU A 40 -4.88 22.87 6.74
CA LEU A 40 -5.60 24.09 6.37
C LEU A 40 -5.85 24.92 7.62
N GLY A 41 -5.09 26.01 7.78
CA GLY A 41 -5.06 26.78 9.02
C GLY A 41 -4.49 25.93 10.17
N ASN A 42 -5.31 25.62 11.17
CA ASN A 42 -4.94 24.76 12.31
C ASN A 42 -5.62 23.37 12.25
N GLN A 43 -6.23 23.02 11.12
CA GLN A 43 -6.95 21.75 10.96
C GLN A 43 -6.18 20.81 10.03
N LYS A 44 -5.96 19.58 10.49
CA LYS A 44 -5.47 18.49 9.65
C LYS A 44 -6.62 17.93 8.83
N MET A 45 -6.42 17.84 7.52
CA MET A 45 -7.38 17.33 6.57
C MET A 45 -6.74 16.28 5.67
N CYS A 46 -7.57 15.47 5.03
CA CYS A 46 -7.12 14.55 4.00
C CYS A 46 -8.08 14.60 2.81
N ALA A 47 -7.54 14.56 1.60
CA ALA A 47 -8.32 14.52 0.38
C ALA A 47 -7.78 13.45 -0.57
N PRO A 48 -8.65 12.83 -1.36
CA PRO A 48 -8.22 11.94 -2.41
C PRO A 48 -7.77 12.72 -3.65
N GLY A 49 -6.55 12.47 -4.13
CA GLY A 49 -6.03 13.15 -5.32
C GLY A 49 -5.57 14.59 -5.06
N PHE A 50 -6.00 15.55 -5.88
CA PHE A 50 -5.35 16.87 -6.02
C PHE A 50 -5.72 17.89 -4.92
N LEU A 51 -4.72 18.66 -4.48
CA LEU A 51 -4.91 19.81 -3.58
C LEU A 51 -5.02 21.13 -4.35
N PRO A 52 -5.81 22.12 -3.87
CA PRO A 52 -5.77 23.49 -4.38
C PRO A 52 -4.35 24.07 -4.39
N GLN A 53 -4.03 24.92 -5.37
CA GLN A 53 -2.67 25.44 -5.64
C GLN A 53 -1.97 26.13 -4.45
N ASN A 54 -2.72 26.58 -3.44
CA ASN A 54 -2.19 27.32 -2.29
C ASN A 54 -2.08 26.47 -1.02
N ILE A 55 -2.32 25.16 -1.11
CA ILE A 55 -2.23 24.23 0.01
C ILE A 55 -1.02 23.34 -0.19
N LYS A 56 -0.13 23.30 0.79
CA LYS A 56 0.98 22.35 0.81
C LYS A 56 0.51 21.03 1.39
N GLU A 57 0.90 19.94 0.73
CA GLU A 57 0.79 18.61 1.30
C GLU A 57 1.79 18.45 2.44
N ASP A 58 1.35 17.77 3.50
CA ASP A 58 2.20 17.38 4.62
C ASP A 58 2.86 16.03 4.30
N TYR A 59 2.06 15.07 3.83
CA TYR A 59 2.51 13.75 3.38
C TYR A 59 1.41 13.06 2.57
N GLU A 60 1.80 12.02 1.83
CA GLU A 60 0.89 11.16 1.09
C GLU A 60 0.75 9.79 1.76
N GLU A 61 -0.41 9.17 1.59
CA GLU A 61 -0.68 7.80 1.99
C GLU A 61 -1.31 7.04 0.82
N TRP A 62 -0.92 5.78 0.65
CA TRP A 62 -1.51 4.88 -0.34
C TRP A 62 -2.39 3.86 0.35
N LEU A 63 -3.58 3.64 -0.20
CA LEU A 63 -4.54 2.67 0.32
C LEU A 63 -4.91 1.65 -0.77
N THR A 64 -5.00 0.37 -0.39
CA THR A 64 -5.68 -0.65 -1.20
C THR A 64 -7.17 -0.62 -0.87
N GLY A 65 -8.01 -0.51 -1.89
CA GLY A 65 -9.43 -0.82 -1.80
C GLY A 65 -9.70 -2.23 -2.32
N GLU A 66 -10.59 -2.97 -1.66
CA GLU A 66 -11.06 -4.28 -2.10
C GLU A 66 -12.58 -4.33 -2.00
N TYR A 67 -13.26 -4.76 -3.06
CA TYR A 67 -14.69 -5.03 -2.98
C TYR A 67 -14.94 -6.31 -2.17
N ILE A 68 -15.75 -6.20 -1.12
CA ILE A 68 -16.11 -7.31 -0.24
C ILE A 68 -17.62 -7.54 -0.24
N GLU A 69 -18.01 -8.79 -0.01
CA GLU A 69 -19.40 -9.15 0.17
C GLU A 69 -19.94 -8.57 1.49
N VAL A 70 -21.21 -8.15 1.47
CA VAL A 70 -21.93 -7.66 2.63
C VAL A 70 -23.32 -8.30 2.68
N LYS A 71 -23.97 -8.27 3.85
CA LYS A 71 -25.28 -8.93 4.06
C LYS A 71 -26.37 -8.50 3.05
N ASN A 72 -26.29 -7.29 2.52
CA ASN A 72 -27.24 -6.81 1.52
C ASN A 72 -26.70 -7.17 0.11
N PRO A 73 -27.37 -8.08 -0.63
CA PRO A 73 -26.90 -8.55 -1.93
C PRO A 73 -26.94 -7.48 -3.04
N GLN A 74 -27.62 -6.35 -2.84
CA GLN A 74 -27.64 -5.23 -3.79
C GLN A 74 -26.49 -4.24 -3.56
N LYS A 75 -25.63 -4.50 -2.58
CA LYS A 75 -24.52 -3.64 -2.22
C LYS A 75 -23.24 -4.44 -2.16
N VAL A 76 -22.14 -3.73 -2.37
CA VAL A 76 -20.80 -4.22 -2.06
C VAL A 76 -20.19 -3.33 -0.99
N GLY A 77 -19.42 -3.93 -0.10
CA GLY A 77 -18.56 -3.20 0.83
C GLY A 77 -17.23 -2.86 0.16
N ILE A 78 -16.53 -1.87 0.71
CA ILE A 78 -15.13 -1.62 0.36
C ILE A 78 -14.31 -1.75 1.63
N ARG A 79 -13.34 -2.66 1.62
CA ARG A 79 -12.32 -2.75 2.66
C ARG A 79 -11.12 -1.93 2.25
N TRP A 80 -10.72 -0.99 3.10
CA TRP A 80 -9.52 -0.17 2.91
C TRP A 80 -8.38 -0.66 3.80
N LYS A 81 -7.20 -0.81 3.23
CA LYS A 81 -5.95 -1.11 3.95
C LYS A 81 -4.87 -0.12 3.56
N LYS A 82 -3.99 0.25 4.48
CA LYS A 82 -2.81 1.06 4.18
C LYS A 82 -1.79 0.22 3.42
N ILE A 83 -1.21 0.76 2.36
CA ILE A 83 -0.12 0.11 1.63
C ILE A 83 1.21 0.56 2.23
N GLU A 84 2.08 -0.39 2.53
CA GLU A 84 3.49 -0.16 2.80
C GLU A 84 4.32 -0.91 1.75
N ILE A 85 5.16 -0.18 1.00
CA ILE A 85 5.98 -0.80 -0.03
C ILE A 85 7.23 -1.37 0.64
N VAL A 86 7.37 -2.70 0.59
CA VAL A 86 8.58 -3.37 1.07
C VAL A 86 9.62 -3.39 -0.05
N GLY A 87 10.82 -2.90 0.26
CA GLY A 87 11.97 -3.02 -0.64
C GLY A 87 12.32 -4.49 -0.89
N SER A 88 12.95 -4.76 -2.04
CA SER A 88 13.58 -6.06 -2.28
C SER A 88 14.58 -6.35 -1.17
N ILE A 89 14.39 -7.44 -0.44
CA ILE A 89 15.43 -8.01 0.40
C ILE A 89 16.56 -8.41 -0.56
N GLU A 90 17.68 -7.69 -0.54
CA GLU A 90 18.88 -8.10 -1.26
C GLU A 90 19.40 -9.38 -0.62
N VAL A 91 19.09 -10.53 -1.22
CA VAL A 91 19.58 -11.85 -0.79
C VAL A 91 20.93 -12.18 -1.45
N ASP A 92 21.77 -11.17 -1.74
CA ASP A 92 22.98 -11.36 -2.57
C ASP A 92 24.30 -11.41 -1.79
N LYS A 93 24.25 -11.59 -0.48
CA LYS A 93 25.45 -12.02 0.25
C LYS A 93 25.39 -13.52 0.45
N PRO A 94 26.14 -14.33 -0.33
CA PRO A 94 26.30 -15.73 0.00
C PRO A 94 26.78 -15.82 1.45
N ILE A 95 26.01 -16.53 2.27
CA ILE A 95 26.43 -16.95 3.60
C ILE A 95 27.76 -17.68 3.37
N ARG A 96 28.88 -17.04 3.73
CA ARG A 96 30.19 -17.70 3.69
C ARG A 96 30.04 -18.95 4.55
N LYS A 97 30.12 -20.12 3.92
CA LYS A 97 30.16 -21.40 4.62
C LYS A 97 31.21 -21.27 5.73
N PHE A 98 30.77 -21.52 6.96
CA PHE A 98 31.67 -21.65 8.09
C PHE A 98 32.35 -23.01 7.90
N GLU A 99 33.39 -23.07 7.08
CA GLU A 99 34.22 -24.27 7.00
C GLU A 99 34.96 -24.45 8.31
N GLU A 100 34.80 -25.65 8.84
CA GLU A 100 35.22 -26.15 10.13
C GLU A 100 36.72 -25.94 10.35
N ARG A 101 37.10 -24.98 11.21
CA ARG A 101 38.43 -25.01 11.83
C ARG A 101 38.40 -25.95 13.02
N ASN A 102 38.36 -27.25 12.74
CA ASN A 102 38.61 -28.30 13.73
C ASN A 102 39.50 -29.39 13.15
N LEU A 103 40.63 -29.02 12.54
CA LEU A 103 41.72 -29.96 12.30
C LEU A 103 43.06 -29.22 12.40
N ASN A 104 43.62 -29.22 13.61
CA ASN A 104 45.03 -29.55 13.84
C ASN A 104 45.25 -29.72 15.35
N GLY A 105 44.73 -30.84 15.86
CA GLY A 105 45.41 -31.52 16.95
C GLY A 105 46.51 -32.38 16.33
N LYS A 106 47.76 -31.91 16.40
CA LYS A 106 48.98 -32.70 16.54
C LYS A 106 50.17 -31.77 16.79
#